data_AF-A0A810DW24-F1
#
_entry.id   AF-A0A810DW24-F1
#
_cell.length_a   1.000
_cell.length_b   1.000
_cell.length_c   1.000
_cell.angle_alpha   90.00
_cell.angle_beta   90.00
_cell.angle_gamma   90.00
#
_symmetry.space_group_name_H-M   'P 1'
#
loop_
_entity.id
_entity.type
_entity.pdbx_description
1 polymer ?
#
loop_
_entity_poly.entity_id
_entity_poly.type
_entity_poly.pdbx_seq_one_letter_code
_entity_poly.pdbx_strand_id
1 'polypeptide(L)'
;MKLKKLLSLKSWSKVLRGTWQYIISPQVAMGDKLLFTIPVALYWALPDVMPFMPVDDIGVSMLLMAWFVSRMDRKYPSLHRGK
;
A
#
# COMPACT_ATOMS: atom_id res chain seq x y z
N MET A 1 -16.72 -5.71 -18.26
CA MET A 1 -16.84 -6.65 -17.11
C MET A 1 -15.60 -6.64 -16.19
N LYS A 2 -15.24 -5.58 -15.42
CA LYS A 2 -14.09 -5.69 -14.48
C LYS A 2 -14.19 -4.91 -13.15
N LEU A 3 -15.29 -4.20 -12.85
CA LEU A 3 -15.47 -3.53 -11.55
C LEU A 3 -15.51 -4.52 -10.37
N LYS A 4 -16.01 -5.75 -10.60
CA LYS A 4 -16.02 -6.84 -9.60
C LYS A 4 -14.61 -7.28 -9.18
N LYS A 5 -13.57 -7.00 -9.97
CA LYS A 5 -12.17 -7.33 -9.64
C LYS A 5 -11.55 -6.31 -8.68
N LEU A 6 -11.95 -5.04 -8.78
CA LEU A 6 -11.51 -3.95 -7.90
C LEU A 6 -12.13 -4.02 -6.50
N LEU A 7 -13.34 -4.60 -6.37
CA LEU A 7 -14.02 -4.81 -5.09
C LEU A 7 -13.89 -6.23 -4.54
N SER A 8 -13.08 -7.10 -5.18
CA SER A 8 -12.93 -8.46 -4.69
C SER A 8 -12.09 -8.46 -3.41
N LEU A 9 -12.71 -8.83 -2.28
CA LEU A 9 -12.06 -9.00 -0.97
C LEU A 9 -10.76 -9.83 -1.04
N LYS A 10 -10.69 -10.82 -1.95
CA LYS A 10 -9.46 -11.59 -2.20
C LYS A 10 -8.31 -10.75 -2.75
N SER A 11 -8.59 -9.78 -3.63
CA SER A 11 -7.59 -8.85 -4.15
C SER A 11 -7.09 -7.92 -3.05
N TRP A 12 -7.99 -7.44 -2.19
CA TRP A 12 -7.64 -6.59 -1.03
C TRP A 12 -6.78 -7.33 -0.01
N SER A 13 -7.12 -8.59 0.29
CA SER A 13 -6.27 -9.45 1.14
C SER A 13 -4.87 -9.62 0.56
N LYS A 14 -4.75 -9.79 -0.77
CA LYS A 14 -3.44 -9.88 -1.46
C LYS A 14 -2.65 -8.57 -1.37
N VAL A 15 -3.31 -7.42 -1.51
CA VAL A 15 -2.68 -6.10 -1.38
C VAL A 15 -2.18 -5.86 0.04
N LEU A 16 -2.97 -6.18 1.06
CA LEU A 16 -2.55 -6.08 2.47
C LEU A 16 -1.34 -6.98 2.77
N ARG A 17 -1.43 -8.26 2.38
CA ARG A 17 -0.33 -9.22 2.56
C ARG A 17 0.92 -8.83 1.79
N GLY A 18 0.76 -8.33 0.56
CA GLY A 18 1.85 -7.86 -0.28
C GLY A 18 2.57 -6.66 0.34
N THR A 19 1.79 -5.69 0.84
CA THR A 19 2.35 -4.52 1.54
C THR A 19 3.21 -4.96 2.72
N TRP A 20 2.68 -5.83 3.58
CA TRP A 20 3.43 -6.37 4.71
C TRP A 20 4.70 -7.13 4.28
N GLN A 21 4.58 -7.97 3.26
CA GLN A 21 5.69 -8.73 2.70
C GLN A 21 6.82 -7.82 2.17
N TYR A 22 6.50 -6.72 1.49
CA TYR A 22 7.50 -5.79 0.97
C TYR A 22 8.15 -4.95 2.09
N ILE A 23 7.38 -4.56 3.11
CA ILE A 23 7.91 -3.80 4.26
C ILE A 23 8.91 -4.66 5.06
N ILE A 24 8.55 -5.91 5.37
CA ILE A 24 9.41 -6.82 6.14
C ILE A 24 10.57 -7.39 5.33
N SER A 25 10.46 -7.42 4.00
CA SER A 25 11.50 -8.00 3.14
C SER A 25 12.80 -7.19 3.21
N PRO A 26 13.95 -7.84 3.45
CA PRO A 26 15.26 -7.18 3.40
C PRO A 26 15.72 -6.88 1.97
N GLN A 27 15.09 -7.48 0.95
CA GLN A 27 15.44 -7.26 -0.46
C GLN A 27 14.89 -5.94 -1.03
N VAL A 28 13.93 -5.32 -0.33
CA VAL A 28 13.35 -4.03 -0.73
C VAL A 28 14.23 -2.90 -0.21
N ALA A 29 14.62 -1.98 -1.11
CA ALA A 29 15.48 -0.87 -0.74
C ALA A 29 14.78 0.05 0.27
N MET A 30 15.56 0.65 1.17
CA MET A 30 15.04 1.54 2.22
C MET A 30 14.23 2.71 1.63
N GLY A 31 14.69 3.27 0.51
CA GLY A 31 13.97 4.35 -0.20
C GLY A 31 12.60 3.95 -0.71
N ASP A 32 12.44 2.69 -1.13
CA ASP A 32 11.14 2.18 -1.58
C ASP A 32 10.18 1.96 -0.42
N LYS A 33 10.68 1.56 0.77
CA LYS A 33 9.89 1.50 2.00
C LYS A 33 9.44 2.90 2.42
N LEU A 34 10.37 3.85 2.40
CA LEU A 34 10.11 5.25 2.71
C LEU A 34 9.07 5.87 1.76
N LEU A 35 9.04 5.48 0.49
CA LEU A 35 8.04 5.96 -0.48
C LEU A 35 6.59 5.65 -0.06
N PHE A 36 6.37 4.61 0.74
CA PHE A 36 5.06 4.26 1.30
C PHE A 36 4.89 4.78 2.73
N THR A 37 5.92 4.63 3.56
CA THR A 37 5.88 5.04 4.96
C THR A 37 5.79 6.56 5.11
N ILE A 38 6.46 7.35 4.27
CA ILE A 38 6.44 8.82 4.35
C ILE A 38 5.03 9.38 4.10
N PRO A 39 4.32 9.03 3.00
CA PRO A 39 2.93 9.48 2.81
C PRO A 39 2.00 9.07 3.94
N VAL A 40 2.14 7.84 4.45
CA VAL A 40 1.33 7.34 5.57
C VAL A 40 1.63 8.09 6.86
N ALA A 41 2.91 8.32 7.17
CA ALA A 41 3.33 9.05 8.37
C ALA A 41 2.95 10.54 8.31
N LEU A 42 3.12 11.18 7.14
CA LEU A 42 2.62 12.54 6.89
C LEU A 42 1.12 12.60 7.07
N TYR A 43 0.38 11.64 6.51
CA TYR A 43 -1.06 11.56 6.68
C TYR A 43 -1.46 11.36 8.14
N TRP A 44 -0.67 10.63 8.94
CA TRP A 44 -0.95 10.45 10.35
C TRP A 44 -0.57 11.66 11.23
N ALA A 45 0.39 12.48 10.78
CA ALA A 45 0.79 13.73 11.43
C ALA A 45 -0.05 14.94 11.01
N LEU A 46 -0.65 14.90 9.81
CA LEU A 46 -1.57 15.93 9.29
C LEU A 46 -2.84 16.16 10.14
N PRO A 47 -3.51 15.16 10.76
CA PRO A 47 -4.67 15.41 11.61
C PRO A 47 -4.35 16.23 12.86
N ASP A 48 -3.09 16.27 13.32
CA ASP A 48 -2.64 17.18 14.37
C ASP A 48 -2.66 18.66 13.92
N VAL A 49 -2.63 18.91 12.61
CA VAL A 49 -2.58 20.26 12.00
C VAL A 49 -3.93 20.67 11.40
N MET A 50 -4.77 19.71 11.00
CA MET A 50 -6.08 19.96 10.41
C MET A 50 -7.18 19.13 11.09
N PRO A 51 -7.90 19.69 12.08
CA PRO A 51 -9.14 19.09 12.54
C PRO A 51 -10.19 19.21 11.41
N PHE A 52 -11.05 18.20 11.24
CA PHE A 52 -12.15 18.14 10.25
C PHE A 52 -11.83 17.72 8.80
N MET A 53 -10.91 16.78 8.53
CA MET A 53 -10.91 16.10 7.22
C MET A 53 -11.97 14.98 7.17
N PRO A 54 -13.02 15.07 6.34
CA PRO A 54 -13.98 13.98 6.12
C PRO A 54 -13.48 13.02 5.03
N VAL A 55 -12.18 12.69 5.05
CA VAL A 55 -11.55 11.83 4.05
C VAL A 55 -11.46 10.43 4.64
N ASP A 56 -12.11 9.46 4.00
CA ASP A 56 -12.11 8.05 4.40
C ASP A 56 -10.66 7.50 4.49
N ASP A 57 -10.05 7.52 5.69
CA ASP A 57 -8.70 7.03 5.98
C ASP A 57 -8.44 5.64 5.39
N ILE A 58 -9.50 4.84 5.36
CA ILE A 58 -9.50 3.48 4.84
C ILE A 58 -9.35 3.48 3.32
N GLY A 59 -10.12 4.29 2.59
CA GLY A 59 -10.13 4.31 1.12
C GLY A 59 -8.84 4.84 0.51
N VAL A 60 -8.28 5.92 1.07
CA VAL A 60 -7.02 6.51 0.59
C VAL A 60 -5.85 5.57 0.87
N SER A 61 -5.76 5.05 2.10
CA SER A 61 -4.73 4.07 2.47
C SER A 61 -4.82 2.82 1.60
N MET A 62 -6.02 2.34 1.33
CA MET A 62 -6.28 1.20 0.46
C MET A 62 -5.81 1.44 -0.98
N LEU A 63 -6.09 2.61 -1.57
CA LEU A 63 -5.58 2.97 -2.90
C LEU A 63 -4.05 3.10 -2.92
N LEU A 64 -3.46 3.73 -1.88
CA LEU A 64 -2.01 3.84 -1.71
C LEU A 64 -1.35 2.47 -1.61
N MET A 65 -1.91 1.55 -0.84
CA MET A 65 -1.42 0.17 -0.73
C MET A 65 -1.53 -0.57 -2.06
N ALA A 66 -2.65 -0.44 -2.78
CA ALA A 66 -2.83 -1.09 -4.07
C ALA A 66 -1.81 -0.58 -5.11
N TRP A 67 -1.58 0.73 -5.14
CA TRP A 67 -0.56 1.35 -5.97
C TRP A 67 0.85 0.92 -5.57
N PHE A 68 1.16 0.92 -4.28
CA PHE A 68 2.46 0.53 -3.75
C PHE A 68 2.80 -0.92 -4.11
N VAL A 69 1.86 -1.84 -3.85
CA VAL A 69 2.01 -3.25 -4.21
C VAL A 69 2.20 -3.42 -5.70
N SER A 70 1.42 -2.72 -6.54
CA SER A 70 1.58 -2.78 -8.00
C SER A 70 2.96 -2.29 -8.46
N ARG A 71 3.49 -1.24 -7.81
CA ARG A 71 4.84 -0.72 -8.08
C ARG A 71 5.92 -1.71 -7.64
N MET A 72 5.80 -2.29 -6.45
CA MET A 72 6.76 -3.26 -5.92
C MET A 72 6.75 -4.57 -6.69
N ASP A 73 5.58 -5.01 -7.16
CA ASP A 73 5.46 -6.21 -8.00
C ASP A 73 6.20 -6.04 -9.33
N ARG A 74 6.18 -4.82 -9.90
CA ARG A 74 6.97 -4.48 -11.10
C ARG A 74 8.47 -4.36 -10.82
N LYS A 75 8.86 -3.79 -9.68
CA LYS A 75 10.27 -3.53 -9.35
C LYS A 75 10.99 -4.76 -8.78
N TYR A 76 10.26 -5.60 -8.05
CA TYR A 76 10.75 -6.78 -7.34
C TYR A 76 9.94 -8.04 -7.70
N PRO A 77 9.92 -8.46 -8.99
CA PRO A 77 9.15 -9.62 -9.41
C PRO A 77 9.61 -10.94 -8.76
N SER A 78 10.86 -11.00 -8.29
CA SER A 78 11.42 -12.14 -7.55
C SER A 78 10.74 -12.40 -6.21
N LEU A 79 10.28 -11.35 -5.52
CA LEU A 79 9.56 -11.45 -4.25
C LEU A 79 8.13 -11.96 -4.42
N HIS A 80 7.55 -11.81 -5.62
CA HIS A 80 6.19 -12.27 -5.92
C HIS A 80 6.14 -13.73 -6.39
N ARG A 81 7.17 -14.18 -7.12
CA ARG A 81 7.21 -15.48 -7.79
C ARG A 81 7.52 -16.66 -6.86
N GLY A 82 7.93 -16.40 -5.61
CA GLY A 82 8.24 -17.44 -4.61
C GLY A 82 7.02 -18.07 -3.92
N LYS A 83 5.83 -18.01 -4.52
CA LYS A 83 4.61 -18.66 -4.03
C LYS A 83 3.97 -19.51 -5.13
#